data_AF-A0A6P5XZ51-F1
#
_entry.id   AF-A0A6P5XZ51-F1
#
_cell.length_a   1.000
_cell.length_b   1.000
_cell.length_c   1.000
_cell.angle_alpha   90.00
_cell.angle_beta   90.00
_cell.angle_gamma   90.00
#
_symmetry.space_group_name_H-M   'P 1'
#
loop_
_entity.id
_entity.type
_entity.pdbx_description
1 polymer ?
#
loop_
_entity_poly.entity_id
_entity_poly.type
_entity_poly.pdbx_seq_one_letter_code
_entity_poly.pdbx_strand_id
1 'polypeptide(L)'
;MQLVICWRLRNWHYSKLCFDRLFLDSGFKDGEEFDRHCEVSSQGKWCLVRPPKDYKIPLHWPAGRDVIWSGNVKITKDQFLASGSMTKRMMLLEENQIAFHSEDGLIFNGVKDYSRQIAEMMGLGSDSEFFQAGVHTVLDIGCGFGSFGAHLVSLKLMALCIAAYEATGSQVQLALERGLPAMIGHFISKQLPYPSLSFDMVHCAQCGIVWDKKEGMFLIEVDRLLKPGGYFVLTSPTSKPHGSATNMKKRNMLTPLEQFTEKICWSLIAQQDETFIWQKTADAHCYSSRKQKDVPLCKEGHDAPYYQALMPCISGTSIKRWIPIQNRSSSSHLSSAELEVHGVSPEDFFEDLQVWKLALKNYWSLLTPLIFSDHPKRPGDEDPLPPFNMVRNVMDMNAHYGGLNAAFLEEKKSAWVMNVVPIRARNTLPLILERGFPGVLHDWCEPFPTYPRTYDMLHANGLLSHLTSEKCGLMDLFVEMDRILRPEGWVVLSDKLGAIELARAHATQVRWDARVIDLQNGGDQRLLVCQKPFVKK
;
A
#
# COMPACT_ATOMS: atom_id res chain seq x y z
N MET A 1 -21.74 -19.63 15.13
CA MET A 1 -21.69 -18.22 15.56
C MET A 1 -22.80 -17.44 14.86
N GLN A 2 -23.42 -16.46 15.53
CA GLN A 2 -24.46 -15.61 14.93
C GLN A 2 -23.80 -14.35 14.33
N LEU A 3 -24.09 -14.05 13.07
CA LEU A 3 -23.68 -12.80 12.41
C LEU A 3 -24.52 -11.64 12.94
N VAL A 4 -23.87 -10.56 13.39
CA VAL A 4 -24.54 -9.38 13.95
C VAL A 4 -24.09 -8.13 13.21
N ILE A 5 -24.96 -7.12 13.15
CA ILE A 5 -24.57 -5.79 12.67
C ILE A 5 -24.15 -4.94 13.86
N CYS A 6 -22.92 -4.44 13.85
CA CYS A 6 -22.38 -3.67 14.96
C CYS A 6 -22.83 -2.19 14.89
N TRP A 7 -23.54 -1.71 15.93
CA TRP A 7 -24.18 -0.38 15.97
C TRP A 7 -23.40 0.70 16.75
N ARG A 8 -22.35 0.35 17.52
CA ARG A 8 -21.66 1.32 18.38
C ARG A 8 -20.33 1.78 17.79
N LEU A 9 -20.34 2.95 17.16
CA LEU A 9 -19.16 3.75 16.78
C LEU A 9 -18.23 4.15 17.94
N ARG A 10 -18.62 3.89 19.20
CA ARG A 10 -17.76 4.15 20.38
C ARG A 10 -16.79 3.02 20.70
N ASN A 11 -17.09 1.79 20.27
CA ASN A 11 -16.27 0.62 20.58
C ASN A 11 -16.07 -0.18 19.29
N TRP A 12 -14.91 -0.04 18.66
CA TRP A 12 -14.46 -0.86 17.52
C TRP A 12 -14.25 -2.35 17.89
N HIS A 13 -14.55 -2.74 19.13
CA HIS A 13 -14.24 -4.02 19.80
C HIS A 13 -14.88 -5.29 19.22
N TYR A 14 -15.52 -5.23 18.05
CA TYR A 14 -16.14 -6.41 17.42
C TYR A 14 -15.68 -6.65 15.98
N SER A 15 -14.98 -5.71 15.35
CA SER A 15 -14.21 -6.00 14.14
C SER A 15 -12.78 -6.25 14.58
N LYS A 16 -12.29 -7.49 14.50
CA LYS A 16 -10.89 -7.84 14.75
C LYS A 16 -10.03 -6.84 13.96
N LEU A 17 -9.40 -5.89 14.64
CA LEU A 17 -8.40 -5.01 14.07
C LEU A 17 -7.14 -5.25 14.86
N CYS A 18 -6.05 -5.53 14.16
CA CYS A 18 -4.77 -5.85 14.79
C CYS A 18 -4.02 -4.63 15.33
N PHE A 19 -4.68 -3.48 15.45
CA PHE A 19 -4.09 -2.21 15.88
C PHE A 19 -4.97 -1.54 16.95
N ASP A 20 -5.75 -2.32 17.69
CA ASP A 20 -6.76 -1.80 18.62
C ASP A 20 -6.10 -1.08 19.82
N ARG A 21 -6.49 0.18 20.03
CA ARG A 21 -5.95 1.06 21.09
C ARG A 21 -6.16 0.55 22.53
N LEU A 22 -6.98 -0.49 22.73
CA LEU A 22 -7.15 -1.19 24.01
C LEU A 22 -5.86 -1.84 24.52
N PHE A 23 -4.89 -2.05 23.63
CA PHE A 23 -3.55 -2.53 24.00
C PHE A 23 -2.74 -1.52 24.84
N LEU A 24 -3.24 -0.30 25.08
CA LEU A 24 -2.60 0.66 25.99
C LEU A 24 -2.49 0.15 27.44
N ASP A 25 -3.35 -0.78 27.87
CA ASP A 25 -3.25 -1.42 29.19
C ASP A 25 -2.29 -2.62 29.21
N SER A 26 -1.65 -2.96 28.08
CA SER A 26 -0.81 -4.17 27.90
C SER A 26 0.68 -3.95 28.22
N GLY A 27 1.07 -2.77 28.70
CA GLY A 27 2.44 -2.49 29.12
C GLY A 27 3.46 -2.30 27.98
N PHE A 28 3.00 -2.02 26.76
CA PHE A 28 3.86 -1.63 25.64
C PHE A 28 4.67 -0.37 25.96
N LYS A 29 5.91 -0.32 25.47
CA LYS A 29 6.85 0.78 25.71
C LYS A 29 7.36 1.34 24.39
N ASP A 30 7.81 2.60 24.42
CA ASP A 30 8.57 3.23 23.32
C ASP A 30 7.91 3.19 21.93
N GLY A 31 6.58 3.25 21.86
CA GLY A 31 5.82 3.32 20.60
C GLY A 31 5.37 1.97 20.03
N GLU A 32 5.63 0.87 20.71
CA GLU A 32 5.22 -0.48 20.28
C GLU A 32 3.70 -0.64 20.16
N GLU A 33 2.91 0.22 20.78
CA GLU A 33 1.44 0.26 20.63
C GLU A 33 0.98 0.56 19.18
N PHE A 34 1.86 1.13 18.36
CA PHE A 34 1.59 1.41 16.94
C PHE A 34 1.98 0.24 16.02
N ASP A 35 2.70 -0.76 16.54
CA ASP A 35 2.98 -1.97 15.78
C ASP A 35 1.71 -2.84 15.67
N ARG A 36 1.75 -3.76 14.70
CA ARG A 36 0.65 -4.67 14.44
C ARG A 36 0.64 -5.82 15.47
N HIS A 37 -0.47 -5.96 16.20
CA HIS A 37 -0.75 -6.97 17.22
C HIS A 37 -2.08 -7.67 16.93
N CYS A 38 -2.03 -8.83 16.26
CA CYS A 38 -3.21 -9.68 16.09
C CYS A 38 -3.24 -10.74 17.20
N GLU A 39 -4.12 -10.60 18.19
CA GLU A 39 -4.46 -11.73 19.07
C GLU A 39 -5.61 -12.52 18.46
N VAL A 40 -5.41 -13.83 18.27
CA VAL A 40 -6.44 -14.74 17.75
C VAL A 40 -7.46 -15.03 18.85
N SER A 41 -8.40 -14.11 19.08
CA SER A 41 -9.56 -14.40 19.93
C SER A 41 -10.61 -15.19 19.12
N SER A 42 -10.77 -16.47 19.47
CA SER A 42 -11.66 -17.42 18.82
C SER A 42 -13.11 -17.38 19.32
N GLN A 43 -13.47 -16.43 20.20
CA GLN A 43 -14.74 -16.46 20.96
C GLN A 43 -15.69 -15.28 20.68
N GLY A 44 -15.51 -14.53 19.59
CA GLY A 44 -16.36 -13.37 19.24
C GLY A 44 -17.51 -13.68 18.27
N LYS A 45 -18.58 -12.88 18.26
CA LYS A 45 -19.56 -12.90 17.16
C LYS A 45 -18.96 -12.21 15.92
N TRP A 46 -19.29 -12.69 14.72
CA TRP A 46 -18.91 -12.00 13.48
C TRP A 46 -19.72 -10.69 13.34
N CYS A 47 -19.03 -9.60 13.03
CA CYS A 47 -19.64 -8.27 12.91
C CYS A 47 -19.32 -7.59 11.58
N LEU A 48 -20.37 -7.17 10.86
CA LEU A 48 -20.22 -6.35 9.65
C LEU A 48 -20.10 -4.87 10.02
N VAL A 49 -19.19 -4.15 9.34
CA VAL A 49 -18.92 -2.74 9.58
C VAL A 49 -19.80 -1.87 8.68
N ARG A 50 -20.73 -1.13 9.28
CA ARG A 50 -21.61 -0.22 8.53
C ARG A 50 -20.87 1.01 7.99
N PRO A 51 -21.29 1.54 6.83
CA PRO A 51 -20.91 2.89 6.41
C PRO A 51 -21.35 3.95 7.44
N PRO A 52 -20.61 5.07 7.58
CA PRO A 52 -21.06 6.26 8.28
C PRO A 52 -22.43 6.77 7.77
N LYS A 53 -23.16 7.50 8.59
CA LYS A 53 -24.51 8.01 8.23
C LYS A 53 -24.48 8.94 7.02
N ASP A 54 -23.42 9.71 6.91
CA ASP A 54 -23.10 10.70 5.89
C ASP A 54 -22.19 10.15 4.79
N TYR A 55 -22.01 8.82 4.73
CA TYR A 55 -21.21 8.18 3.70
C TYR A 55 -21.77 8.46 2.30
N LYS A 56 -20.87 8.80 1.38
CA LYS A 56 -21.16 9.02 -0.03
C LYS A 56 -20.28 8.13 -0.88
N ILE A 57 -20.76 7.77 -2.07
CA ILE A 57 -19.93 7.08 -3.06
C ILE A 57 -18.76 8.01 -3.44
N PRO A 58 -17.51 7.54 -3.41
CA PRO A 58 -16.34 8.34 -3.76
C PRO A 58 -16.43 8.94 -5.16
N LEU A 59 -15.82 10.10 -5.37
CA LEU A 59 -15.75 10.71 -6.70
C LEU A 59 -14.88 9.86 -7.62
N HIS A 60 -15.30 9.70 -8.88
CA HIS A 60 -14.55 8.94 -9.86
C HIS A 60 -13.16 9.53 -10.12
N TRP A 61 -12.20 8.67 -10.43
CA TRP A 61 -10.88 9.11 -10.85
C TRP A 61 -10.95 9.88 -12.19
N PRO A 62 -10.23 11.00 -12.35
CA PRO A 62 -9.21 11.56 -11.45
C PRO A 62 -9.74 12.56 -10.39
N ALA A 63 -11.02 12.94 -10.41
CA ALA A 63 -11.54 13.96 -9.48
C ALA A 63 -11.36 13.58 -8.01
N GLY A 64 -11.51 12.29 -7.67
CA GLY A 64 -11.25 11.76 -6.32
C GLY A 64 -9.84 12.03 -5.79
N ARG A 65 -8.85 12.24 -6.67
CA ARG A 65 -7.47 12.59 -6.29
C ARG A 65 -7.41 13.90 -5.52
N ASP A 66 -8.23 14.87 -5.94
CA ASP A 66 -8.11 16.26 -5.50
C ASP A 66 -9.28 16.66 -4.60
N VAL A 67 -10.38 15.92 -4.60
CA VAL A 67 -11.56 16.18 -3.75
C VAL A 67 -12.12 14.87 -3.19
N ILE A 68 -12.39 14.84 -1.88
CA ILE A 68 -13.07 13.71 -1.21
C ILE A 68 -14.26 14.19 -0.39
N TRP A 69 -15.14 13.27 -0.03
CA TRP A 69 -16.24 13.53 0.90
C TRP A 69 -15.76 13.50 2.35
N SER A 70 -16.07 14.54 3.13
CA SER A 70 -15.68 14.59 4.55
C SER A 70 -16.33 13.45 5.36
N GLY A 71 -17.57 13.07 5.04
CA GLY A 71 -18.29 11.98 5.71
C GLY A 71 -17.72 10.57 5.51
N ASN A 72 -16.79 10.40 4.55
CA ASN A 72 -16.12 9.13 4.32
C ASN A 72 -14.90 8.92 5.21
N VAL A 73 -14.37 9.99 5.79
CA VAL A 73 -13.16 9.99 6.63
C VAL A 73 -13.47 10.49 8.02
N LYS A 74 -12.72 10.00 9.03
CA LYS A 74 -12.97 10.39 10.42
C LYS A 74 -12.04 11.55 10.82
N ILE A 75 -12.30 12.74 10.30
CA ILE A 75 -11.51 13.95 10.59
C ILE A 75 -12.34 14.91 11.43
N THR A 76 -11.82 15.31 12.60
CA THR A 76 -12.50 16.30 13.43
C THR A 76 -12.19 17.72 12.96
N LYS A 77 -13.13 18.66 13.15
CA LYS A 77 -12.91 20.08 12.87
C LYS A 77 -11.69 20.60 13.64
N ASP A 78 -11.50 20.17 14.89
CA ASP A 78 -10.36 20.60 15.72
C ASP A 78 -9.02 20.08 15.17
N GLN A 79 -8.92 18.85 14.66
CA GLN A 79 -7.68 18.37 14.03
C GLN A 79 -7.36 19.08 12.72
N PHE A 80 -8.40 19.45 11.98
CA PHE A 80 -8.27 20.22 10.76
C PHE A 80 -7.83 21.66 11.04
N LEU A 81 -8.34 22.27 12.13
CA LEU A 81 -8.04 23.64 12.55
C LEU A 81 -6.76 23.79 13.40
N ALA A 82 -6.43 22.80 14.25
CA ALA A 82 -5.29 22.82 15.18
C ALA A 82 -3.94 22.65 14.49
N SER A 83 -3.92 22.28 13.20
CA SER A 83 -2.68 22.12 12.46
C SER A 83 -2.07 23.45 11.97
N GLY A 84 -2.67 24.60 12.31
CA GLY A 84 -2.02 25.91 12.25
C GLY A 84 -1.79 26.57 10.88
N SER A 85 -2.08 25.92 9.74
CA SER A 85 -1.90 26.53 8.41
C SER A 85 -3.22 27.03 7.82
N MET A 86 -3.23 28.26 7.30
CA MET A 86 -4.34 28.86 6.54
C MET A 86 -4.76 27.99 5.34
N THR A 87 -3.83 27.27 4.71
CA THR A 87 -4.09 26.29 3.64
C THR A 87 -5.09 25.24 4.09
N LYS A 88 -4.98 24.75 5.34
CA LYS A 88 -5.94 23.74 5.83
C LYS A 88 -7.32 24.35 6.02
N ARG A 89 -7.43 25.61 6.46
CA ARG A 89 -8.74 26.30 6.54
C ARG A 89 -9.42 26.44 5.16
N MET A 90 -8.64 26.53 4.08
CA MET A 90 -9.13 26.63 2.69
C MET A 90 -9.50 25.28 2.05
N MET A 91 -9.10 24.14 2.62
CA MET A 91 -9.43 22.81 2.10
C MET A 91 -10.91 22.40 2.32
N LEU A 92 -11.68 23.11 3.14
CA LEU A 92 -13.14 22.93 3.27
C LEU A 92 -13.85 23.81 2.23
N LEU A 93 -13.97 23.30 1.01
CA LEU A 93 -14.53 24.06 -0.12
C LEU A 93 -16.06 24.28 0.04
N GLU A 94 -16.76 23.33 0.67
CA GLU A 94 -18.19 23.38 1.03
C GLU A 94 -18.43 22.45 2.24
N GLU A 95 -19.57 22.56 2.96
CA GLU A 95 -19.83 21.89 4.26
C GLU A 95 -19.60 20.35 4.31
N ASN A 96 -19.38 19.68 3.17
CA ASN A 96 -19.23 18.22 3.07
C ASN A 96 -18.06 17.72 2.18
N GLN A 97 -17.16 18.59 1.71
CA GLN A 97 -16.02 18.18 0.86
C GLN A 97 -14.68 18.66 1.42
N ILE A 98 -13.63 17.87 1.18
CA ILE A 98 -12.24 18.21 1.47
C ILE A 98 -11.49 18.24 0.15
N ALA A 99 -10.97 19.41 -0.21
CA ALA A 99 -10.16 19.61 -1.39
C ALA A 99 -8.66 19.64 -1.04
N PHE A 100 -7.82 19.12 -1.92
CA PHE A 100 -6.37 19.09 -1.75
C PHE A 100 -5.72 19.99 -2.80
N HIS A 101 -5.63 21.28 -2.49
CA HIS A 101 -4.94 22.23 -3.37
C HIS A 101 -3.43 21.98 -3.32
N SER A 102 -2.83 21.71 -4.48
CA SER A 102 -1.39 21.48 -4.64
C SER A 102 -0.55 22.76 -4.57
N GLU A 103 -1.18 23.94 -4.64
CA GLU A 103 -0.51 25.23 -4.93
C GLU A 103 -0.34 26.16 -3.72
N ASP A 104 -1.04 25.95 -2.60
CA ASP A 104 -1.01 26.91 -1.48
C ASP A 104 -0.18 26.41 -0.29
N GLY A 105 1.14 26.60 -0.30
CA GLY A 105 2.02 26.32 0.84
C GLY A 105 2.99 27.48 1.11
N LEU A 106 3.10 27.93 2.37
CA LEU A 106 3.91 29.09 2.77
C LEU A 106 5.38 28.74 3.13
N ILE A 107 5.85 27.52 2.83
CA ILE A 107 7.25 27.09 3.05
C ILE A 107 7.88 26.64 1.73
N PHE A 108 7.10 25.94 0.90
CA PHE A 108 7.34 25.66 -0.51
C PHE A 108 6.11 26.12 -1.27
N ASN A 109 6.27 26.78 -2.43
CA ASN A 109 5.21 27.25 -3.33
C ASN A 109 4.32 26.12 -3.93
N GLY A 110 4.13 25.01 -3.22
CA GLY A 110 3.34 23.84 -3.60
C GLY A 110 4.14 22.53 -3.54
N VAL A 111 3.43 21.40 -3.58
CA VAL A 111 4.05 20.05 -3.61
C VAL A 111 4.88 19.82 -4.87
N LYS A 112 4.48 20.45 -5.98
CA LYS A 112 5.23 20.41 -7.24
C LYS A 112 6.61 21.07 -7.09
N ASP A 113 6.68 22.18 -6.37
CA ASP A 113 7.93 22.90 -6.15
C ASP A 113 8.85 22.13 -5.21
N TYR A 114 8.29 21.45 -4.19
CA TYR A 114 9.03 20.50 -3.36
C TYR A 114 9.57 19.31 -4.16
N SER A 115 8.74 18.71 -5.02
CA SER A 115 9.15 17.62 -5.90
C SER A 115 10.26 18.04 -6.87
N ARG A 116 10.13 19.24 -7.46
CA ARG A 116 11.17 19.82 -8.32
C ARG A 116 12.46 20.10 -7.53
N GLN A 117 12.38 20.62 -6.31
CA GLN A 117 13.55 20.80 -5.45
C GLN A 117 14.29 19.45 -5.23
N ILE A 118 13.57 18.37 -4.90
CA ILE A 118 14.20 17.05 -4.74
C ILE A 118 14.92 16.64 -6.04
N ALA A 119 14.27 16.82 -7.19
CA ALA A 119 14.87 16.47 -8.47
C ALA A 119 16.14 17.29 -8.77
N GLU A 120 16.11 18.61 -8.55
CA GLU A 120 17.27 19.51 -8.70
C GLU A 120 18.40 19.13 -7.75
N MET A 121 18.09 18.78 -6.50
CA MET A 121 19.05 18.26 -5.52
C MET A 121 19.70 16.94 -5.96
N MET A 122 19.00 16.12 -6.75
CA MET A 122 19.53 14.90 -7.36
C MET A 122 20.31 15.17 -8.66
N GLY A 123 20.42 16.42 -9.09
CA GLY A 123 21.09 16.82 -10.33
C GLY A 123 20.23 16.68 -11.60
N LEU A 124 18.91 16.56 -11.46
CA LEU A 124 17.95 16.50 -12.57
C LEU A 124 17.47 17.90 -12.96
N GLY A 125 17.02 18.05 -14.22
CA GLY A 125 16.45 19.31 -14.70
C GLY A 125 14.99 19.53 -14.28
N SER A 126 14.25 18.46 -14.00
CA SER A 126 12.90 18.53 -13.44
C SER A 126 12.48 17.22 -12.76
N ASP A 127 11.40 17.26 -11.98
CA ASP A 127 10.79 16.08 -11.35
C ASP A 127 10.20 15.07 -12.35
N SER A 128 9.95 15.47 -13.59
CA SER A 128 9.58 14.53 -14.66
C SER A 128 10.71 13.55 -15.03
N GLU A 129 11.95 13.85 -14.62
CA GLU A 129 13.15 13.09 -14.95
C GLU A 129 13.55 12.09 -13.86
N PHE A 130 12.72 11.86 -12.82
CA PHE A 130 13.02 10.87 -11.77
C PHE A 130 13.36 9.48 -12.33
N PHE A 131 12.72 9.07 -13.43
CA PHE A 131 13.06 7.84 -14.14
C PHE A 131 14.52 7.80 -14.63
N GLN A 132 15.09 8.94 -15.04
CA GLN A 132 16.49 9.03 -15.48
C GLN A 132 17.47 8.80 -14.31
N ALA A 133 17.06 9.14 -13.08
CA ALA A 133 17.79 8.81 -11.87
C ALA A 133 17.58 7.35 -11.40
N GLY A 134 16.81 6.55 -12.14
CA GLY A 134 16.47 5.17 -11.81
C GLY A 134 15.27 5.03 -10.86
N VAL A 135 14.59 6.12 -10.49
CA VAL A 135 13.48 6.10 -9.53
C VAL A 135 12.18 5.75 -10.24
N HIS A 136 11.61 4.59 -9.92
CA HIS A 136 10.31 4.11 -10.39
C HIS A 136 9.34 3.87 -9.23
N THR A 137 9.88 3.42 -8.09
CA THR A 137 9.12 3.06 -6.88
C THR A 137 9.53 3.90 -5.68
N VAL A 138 8.53 4.47 -5.00
CA VAL A 138 8.72 5.34 -3.83
C VAL A 138 7.88 4.83 -2.66
N LEU A 139 8.54 4.59 -1.53
CA LEU A 139 7.86 4.37 -0.25
C LEU A 139 7.77 5.71 0.50
N ASP A 140 6.57 6.23 0.69
CA ASP A 140 6.32 7.50 1.38
C ASP A 140 5.87 7.23 2.83
N ILE A 141 6.80 7.38 3.76
CA ILE A 141 6.59 7.14 5.20
C ILE A 141 6.01 8.41 5.83
N GLY A 142 4.80 8.31 6.38
CA GLY A 142 4.10 9.46 6.96
C GLY A 142 3.65 10.46 5.89
N CYS A 143 2.83 9.99 4.95
CA CYS A 143 2.46 10.73 3.73
C CYS A 143 1.58 11.98 3.93
N GLY A 144 1.21 12.34 5.16
CA GLY A 144 0.36 13.49 5.47
C GLY A 144 -1.01 13.38 4.80
N PHE A 145 -1.33 14.30 3.90
CA PHE A 145 -2.57 14.22 3.12
C PHE A 145 -2.47 13.31 1.89
N GLY A 146 -1.30 12.77 1.59
CA GLY A 146 -1.02 12.01 0.37
C GLY A 146 -0.72 12.88 -0.85
N SER A 147 -0.46 14.18 -0.66
CA SER A 147 -0.28 15.11 -1.78
C SER A 147 1.00 14.87 -2.57
N PHE A 148 2.10 14.50 -1.91
CA PHE A 148 3.34 14.11 -2.59
C PHE A 148 3.12 12.85 -3.42
N GLY A 149 2.57 11.78 -2.83
CA GLY A 149 2.18 10.58 -3.57
C GLY A 149 1.22 10.86 -4.74
N ALA A 150 0.25 11.76 -4.58
CA ALA A 150 -0.66 12.16 -5.67
C ALA A 150 0.08 12.81 -6.85
N HIS A 151 1.07 13.65 -6.55
CA HIS A 151 1.92 14.30 -7.54
C HIS A 151 2.83 13.27 -8.25
N LEU A 152 3.49 12.39 -7.50
CA LEU A 152 4.32 11.32 -8.07
C LEU A 152 3.53 10.37 -8.98
N VAL A 153 2.29 10.01 -8.60
CA VAL A 153 1.39 9.21 -9.45
C VAL A 153 1.06 9.94 -10.76
N SER A 154 0.94 11.27 -10.74
CA SER A 154 0.74 12.06 -11.97
C SER A 154 1.96 12.04 -12.91
N LEU A 155 3.15 11.84 -12.34
CA LEU A 155 4.41 11.60 -13.05
C LEU A 155 4.60 10.13 -13.46
N LYS A 156 3.58 9.27 -13.25
CA LYS A 156 3.59 7.82 -13.52
C LYS A 156 4.55 7.01 -12.64
N LEU A 157 4.95 7.54 -11.49
CA LEU A 157 5.73 6.81 -10.49
C LEU A 157 4.81 6.00 -9.57
N MET A 158 5.27 4.83 -9.13
CA MET A 158 4.57 4.06 -8.11
C MET A 158 4.94 4.63 -6.74
N ALA A 159 4.00 5.33 -6.12
CA ALA A 159 4.15 5.84 -4.75
C ALA A 159 3.21 5.07 -3.81
N LEU A 160 3.78 4.45 -2.78
CA LEU A 160 3.03 3.74 -1.74
C LEU A 160 3.15 4.50 -0.42
N CYS A 161 2.03 5.00 0.10
CA CYS A 161 2.00 5.60 1.43
C CYS A 161 1.97 4.52 2.52
N ILE A 162 2.82 4.67 3.54
CA ILE A 162 2.74 3.90 4.77
C ILE A 162 2.74 4.82 5.99
N ALA A 163 1.79 4.61 6.91
CA ALA A 163 1.78 5.31 8.18
C ALA A 163 1.09 4.48 9.26
N ALA A 164 1.33 4.84 10.52
CA ALA A 164 0.70 4.20 11.67
C ALA A 164 -0.82 4.33 11.62
N TYR A 165 -1.51 3.43 12.33
CA TYR A 165 -2.95 3.54 12.50
C TYR A 165 -3.31 4.78 13.33
N GLU A 166 -4.18 5.61 12.80
CA GLU A 166 -4.75 6.76 13.49
C GLU A 166 -6.28 6.61 13.56
N ALA A 167 -6.86 6.75 14.75
CA ALA A 167 -8.30 6.63 14.95
C ALA A 167 -9.09 7.78 14.28
N THR A 168 -8.41 8.90 14.02
CA THR A 168 -8.96 10.14 13.46
C THR A 168 -7.85 10.89 12.72
N GLY A 169 -8.15 11.58 11.62
CA GLY A 169 -7.13 12.34 10.89
C GLY A 169 -6.12 11.49 10.11
N SER A 170 -6.45 10.21 9.88
CA SER A 170 -5.51 9.22 9.34
C SER A 170 -5.01 9.56 7.94
N GLN A 171 -3.68 9.54 7.81
CA GLN A 171 -2.96 9.76 6.57
C GLN A 171 -3.26 8.65 5.53
N VAL A 172 -3.25 7.39 5.96
CA VAL A 172 -3.55 6.23 5.10
C VAL A 172 -5.01 6.26 4.64
N GLN A 173 -5.95 6.57 5.54
CA GLN A 173 -7.37 6.65 5.18
C GLN A 173 -7.61 7.74 4.13
N LEU A 174 -6.98 8.91 4.32
CA LEU A 174 -7.02 10.01 3.37
C LEU A 174 -6.48 9.62 1.99
N ALA A 175 -5.29 9.01 1.94
CA ALA A 175 -4.69 8.56 0.68
C ALA A 175 -5.57 7.54 -0.06
N LEU A 176 -6.10 6.54 0.64
CA LEU A 176 -7.00 5.54 0.06
C LEU A 176 -8.29 6.16 -0.46
N GLU A 177 -8.89 7.10 0.30
CA GLU A 177 -10.10 7.78 -0.13
C GLU A 177 -9.88 8.65 -1.37
N ARG A 178 -8.68 9.22 -1.51
CA ARG A 178 -8.23 9.94 -2.71
C ARG A 178 -7.91 9.03 -3.91
N GLY A 179 -7.98 7.71 -3.73
CA GLY A 179 -7.66 6.74 -4.78
C GLY A 179 -6.15 6.52 -5.01
N LEU A 180 -5.34 6.71 -3.97
CA LEU A 180 -3.89 6.53 -3.98
C LEU A 180 -3.48 5.23 -3.25
N PRO A 181 -2.39 4.56 -3.67
CA PRO A 181 -1.89 3.39 -2.97
C PRO A 181 -1.43 3.73 -1.54
N ALA A 182 -2.01 3.08 -0.54
CA ALA A 182 -1.56 3.21 0.84
C ALA A 182 -1.85 1.97 1.68
N MET A 183 -1.14 1.84 2.80
CA MET A 183 -1.26 0.74 3.74
C MET A 183 -0.97 1.21 5.16
N ILE A 184 -1.63 0.61 6.15
CA ILE A 184 -1.30 0.84 7.55
C ILE A 184 -0.03 0.05 7.87
N GLY A 185 0.97 0.73 8.44
CA GLY A 185 2.17 0.06 8.90
C GLY A 185 3.05 0.99 9.71
N HIS A 186 3.73 0.39 10.66
CA HIS A 186 4.73 1.04 11.48
C HIS A 186 5.83 0.03 11.79
N PHE A 187 7.02 0.52 12.07
CA PHE A 187 8.23 -0.31 12.19
C PHE A 187 9.01 0.03 13.46
N ILE A 188 8.36 -0.01 14.62
CA ILE A 188 9.01 0.32 15.90
C ILE A 188 9.79 -0.88 16.44
N SER A 189 9.17 -2.06 16.46
CA SER A 189 9.81 -3.31 16.88
C SER A 189 9.87 -4.35 15.75
N LYS A 190 9.08 -4.19 14.69
CA LYS A 190 8.97 -5.14 13.58
C LYS A 190 9.38 -4.52 12.26
N GLN A 191 9.91 -5.35 11.35
CA GLN A 191 10.19 -4.95 9.97
C GLN A 191 8.90 -4.69 9.20
N LEU A 192 8.97 -3.81 8.21
CA LEU A 192 7.90 -3.65 7.23
C LEU A 192 7.78 -4.92 6.37
N PRO A 193 6.56 -5.30 5.95
CA PRO A 193 6.27 -6.57 5.28
C PRO A 193 6.64 -6.57 3.79
N TYR A 194 7.79 -5.97 3.46
CA TYR A 194 8.37 -5.93 2.14
C TYR A 194 9.70 -6.69 2.15
N PRO A 195 10.06 -7.42 1.09
CA PRO A 195 11.36 -8.05 0.95
C PRO A 195 12.50 -7.03 0.94
N SER A 196 13.73 -7.49 1.06
CA SER A 196 14.89 -6.61 0.90
C SER A 196 14.96 -6.06 -0.53
N LEU A 197 15.49 -4.86 -0.72
CA LEU A 197 15.69 -4.21 -2.03
C LEU A 197 14.36 -4.02 -2.80
N SER A 198 13.37 -3.43 -2.13
CA SER A 198 11.99 -3.26 -2.63
C SER A 198 11.74 -1.92 -3.32
N PHE A 199 12.39 -0.84 -2.87
CA PHE A 199 12.09 0.52 -3.30
C PHE A 199 13.33 1.25 -3.84
N ASP A 200 13.13 2.08 -4.85
CA ASP A 200 14.19 2.92 -5.43
C ASP A 200 14.41 4.19 -4.59
N MET A 201 13.35 4.69 -3.96
CA MET A 201 13.39 5.81 -3.04
C MET A 201 12.53 5.56 -1.79
N VAL A 202 13.04 5.95 -0.62
CA VAL A 202 12.27 6.05 0.62
C VAL A 202 12.21 7.53 1.01
N HIS A 203 11.01 8.05 1.16
CA HIS A 203 10.75 9.44 1.48
C HIS A 203 10.09 9.56 2.86
N CYS A 204 10.54 10.52 3.66
CA CYS A 204 9.86 10.96 4.88
C CYS A 204 9.93 12.48 4.97
N ALA A 205 8.77 13.14 4.99
CA ALA A 205 8.67 14.56 5.31
C ALA A 205 7.85 14.74 6.57
N GLN A 206 8.48 15.24 7.65
CA GLN A 206 7.81 15.48 8.93
C GLN A 206 7.12 14.23 9.51
N CYS A 207 7.65 13.03 9.23
CA CYS A 207 7.00 11.77 9.62
C CYS A 207 7.07 11.45 11.13
N GLY A 208 7.67 12.33 11.95
CA GLY A 208 7.75 12.18 13.42
C GLY A 208 8.70 11.09 13.90
N ILE A 209 9.42 10.42 13.00
CA ILE A 209 10.41 9.39 13.34
C ILE A 209 11.70 10.06 13.80
N VAL A 210 12.21 9.60 14.94
CA VAL A 210 13.50 10.02 15.50
C VAL A 210 14.56 9.02 15.03
N TRP A 211 15.21 9.33 13.91
CA TRP A 211 16.07 8.40 13.15
C TRP A 211 17.36 7.97 13.85
N ASP A 212 17.83 8.72 14.85
CA ASP A 212 19.00 8.43 15.68
C ASP A 212 18.69 7.58 16.93
N LYS A 213 17.41 7.23 17.17
CA LYS A 213 17.02 6.31 18.25
C LYS A 213 17.35 4.86 17.93
N LYS A 214 17.31 4.02 18.98
CA LYS A 214 17.51 2.57 18.92
C LYS A 214 18.78 2.20 18.14
N GLU A 215 19.90 2.91 18.37
CA GLU A 215 21.18 2.62 17.72
C GLU A 215 21.11 2.57 16.17
N GLY A 216 20.25 3.41 15.57
CA GLY A 216 20.11 3.51 14.10
C GLY A 216 19.32 2.39 13.44
N MET A 217 18.58 1.57 14.21
CA MET A 217 17.78 0.45 13.69
C MET A 217 16.78 0.85 12.60
N PHE A 218 16.21 2.07 12.67
CA PHE A 218 15.30 2.56 11.64
C PHE A 218 16.01 2.80 10.30
N LEU A 219 17.26 3.24 10.32
CA LEU A 219 18.07 3.41 9.11
C LEU A 219 18.49 2.05 8.53
N ILE A 220 18.75 1.06 9.39
CA ILE A 220 19.01 -0.32 8.94
C ILE A 220 17.77 -0.90 8.23
N GLU A 221 16.56 -0.64 8.75
CA GLU A 221 15.33 -1.06 8.07
C GLU A 221 15.13 -0.36 6.73
N VAL A 222 15.41 0.95 6.64
CA VAL A 222 15.39 1.66 5.35
C VAL A 222 16.46 1.13 4.40
N ASP A 223 17.67 0.82 4.88
CA ASP A 223 18.73 0.21 4.08
C ASP A 223 18.29 -1.14 3.52
N ARG A 224 17.63 -1.98 4.32
CA ARG A 224 17.07 -3.24 3.85
C ARG A 224 16.07 -3.02 2.72
N LEU A 225 15.21 -2.00 2.81
CA LEU A 225 14.18 -1.71 1.83
C LEU A 225 14.70 -1.05 0.55
N LEU A 226 15.77 -0.25 0.63
CA LEU A 226 16.33 0.45 -0.51
C LEU A 226 17.13 -0.47 -1.44
N LYS A 227 16.90 -0.32 -2.74
CA LYS A 227 17.75 -0.93 -3.78
C LYS A 227 19.14 -0.26 -3.81
N PRO A 228 20.17 -0.95 -4.33
CA PRO A 228 21.51 -0.36 -4.48
C PRO A 228 21.46 0.88 -5.38
N GLY A 229 22.14 1.95 -4.99
CA GLY A 229 22.05 3.24 -5.69
C GLY A 229 20.77 4.05 -5.40
N GLY A 230 19.85 3.51 -4.58
CA GLY A 230 18.58 4.16 -4.20
C GLY A 230 18.75 5.31 -3.22
N TYR A 231 17.68 6.09 -3.04
CA TYR A 231 17.72 7.38 -2.34
C TYR A 231 16.86 7.37 -1.07
N PHE A 232 17.41 7.90 0.02
CA PHE A 232 16.65 8.26 1.21
C PHE A 232 16.49 9.78 1.26
N VAL A 233 15.24 10.26 1.20
CA VAL A 233 14.91 11.68 1.25
C VAL A 233 14.23 11.98 2.58
N LEU A 234 14.86 12.83 3.39
CA LEU A 234 14.35 13.24 4.70
C LEU A 234 14.15 14.75 4.75
N THR A 235 12.94 15.17 5.08
CA THR A 235 12.62 16.57 5.39
C THR A 235 12.17 16.65 6.83
N SER A 236 12.96 17.27 7.71
CA SER A 236 12.67 17.35 9.14
C SER A 236 12.87 18.78 9.66
N PRO A 237 11.83 19.43 10.22
CA PRO A 237 11.92 20.78 10.72
C PRO A 237 12.82 20.78 11.95
N THR A 238 14.02 21.31 11.78
CA THR A 238 14.82 21.74 12.92
C THR A 238 14.05 22.88 13.58
N SER A 239 13.57 22.68 14.82
CA SER A 239 12.86 23.71 15.60
C SER A 239 13.54 25.08 15.39
N LYS A 240 12.94 25.98 14.60
CA LYS A 240 13.41 27.37 14.51
C LYS A 240 13.08 28.01 15.86
N PRO A 241 14.05 28.34 16.73
CA PRO A 241 13.75 29.25 17.82
C PRO A 241 13.51 30.60 17.14
N HIS A 242 12.34 31.18 17.35
CA HIS A 242 12.18 32.61 17.17
C HIS A 242 13.29 33.31 17.97
N GLY A 243 14.25 33.89 17.26
CA GLY A 243 15.40 34.59 17.83
C GLY A 243 16.71 33.80 17.78
N SER A 244 17.59 34.22 16.86
CA SER A 244 19.06 34.22 16.98
C SER A 244 19.71 33.12 17.85
N ALA A 245 19.51 31.85 17.52
CA ALA A 245 20.27 30.74 18.10
C ALA A 245 20.75 29.77 17.01
N THR A 246 21.86 30.18 16.38
CA THR A 246 23.02 29.40 15.90
C THR A 246 22.82 28.12 15.07
N ASN A 247 23.42 28.13 13.87
CA ASN A 247 23.75 26.97 13.01
C ASN A 247 24.42 25.78 13.75
N MET A 248 24.90 25.96 14.99
CA MET A 248 25.52 24.91 15.81
C MET A 248 24.53 23.82 16.26
N LYS A 249 23.27 24.15 16.59
CA LYS A 249 22.30 23.12 16.99
C LYS A 249 21.85 22.23 15.83
N LYS A 250 21.74 22.79 14.62
CA LYS A 250 21.47 22.03 13.38
C LYS A 250 22.57 21.00 13.12
N ARG A 251 23.83 21.42 13.21
CA ARG A 251 25.00 20.56 12.97
C ARG A 251 25.11 19.42 14.00
N ASN A 252 24.80 19.68 15.28
CA ASN A 252 24.92 18.67 16.35
C ASN A 252 23.89 17.52 16.27
N MET A 253 22.69 17.72 15.71
CA MET A 253 21.70 16.64 15.52
C MET A 253 21.96 15.82 14.26
N LEU A 254 22.57 16.42 13.24
CA LEU A 254 22.94 15.73 11.99
C LEU A 254 24.21 14.90 12.15
N THR A 255 25.14 15.29 13.02
CA THR A 255 26.40 14.55 13.20
C THR A 255 26.23 13.06 13.55
N PRO A 256 25.33 12.63 14.46
CA PRO A 256 25.11 11.20 14.71
C PRO A 256 24.49 10.48 13.52
N LEU A 257 23.56 11.12 12.80
CA LEU A 257 22.91 10.56 11.63
C LEU A 257 23.91 10.39 10.48
N GLU A 258 24.69 11.43 10.17
CA GLU A 258 25.75 11.40 9.16
C GLU A 258 26.79 10.31 9.48
N GLN A 259 27.29 10.27 10.72
CA GLN A 259 28.22 9.23 11.16
C GLN A 259 27.65 7.83 11.03
N PHE A 260 26.36 7.64 11.32
CA PHE A 260 25.72 6.33 11.15
C PHE A 260 25.54 5.96 9.68
N THR A 261 25.12 6.91 8.84
CA THR A 261 24.94 6.69 7.40
C THR A 261 26.25 6.25 6.72
N GLU A 262 27.39 6.80 7.12
CA GLU A 262 28.70 6.34 6.65
C GLU A 262 28.99 4.87 7.03
N LYS A 263 28.58 4.44 8.24
CA LYS A 263 28.76 3.04 8.70
C LYS A 263 27.94 2.03 7.90
N ILE A 264 26.84 2.47 7.28
CA ILE A 264 25.98 1.66 6.42
C ILE A 264 26.22 1.92 4.92
N CYS A 265 27.35 2.54 4.56
CA CYS A 265 27.75 2.80 3.17
C CYS A 265 26.78 3.71 2.40
N TRP A 266 26.25 4.73 3.08
CA TRP A 266 25.46 5.78 2.44
C TRP A 266 26.27 7.06 2.32
N SER A 267 26.06 7.80 1.24
CA SER A 267 26.64 9.11 1.01
C SER A 267 25.57 10.19 1.01
N LEU A 268 25.77 11.27 1.77
CA LEU A 268 24.95 12.47 1.67
C LEU A 268 25.29 13.16 0.34
N ILE A 269 24.35 13.18 -0.61
CA ILE A 269 24.57 13.73 -1.95
C ILE A 269 24.09 15.18 -2.08
N ALA A 270 23.09 15.57 -1.28
CA ALA A 270 22.55 16.92 -1.31
C ALA A 270 21.90 17.31 0.02
N GLN A 271 21.99 18.59 0.33
CA GLN A 271 21.30 19.22 1.45
C GLN A 271 20.83 20.61 1.00
N GLN A 272 19.53 20.87 1.17
CA GLN A 272 18.93 22.18 0.87
C GLN A 272 17.82 22.44 1.88
N ASP A 273 17.83 23.63 2.50
CA ASP A 273 16.88 24.03 3.54
C ASP A 273 16.82 23.03 4.73
N GLU A 274 15.73 22.27 4.83
CA GLU A 274 15.47 21.23 5.84
C GLU A 274 15.38 19.83 5.21
N THR A 275 15.72 19.72 3.92
CA THR A 275 15.69 18.51 3.10
C THR A 275 17.10 17.96 2.92
N PHE A 276 17.25 16.66 3.11
CA PHE A 276 18.50 15.91 3.00
C PHE A 276 18.29 14.69 2.10
N ILE A 277 19.25 14.43 1.22
CA ILE A 277 19.22 13.26 0.34
C ILE A 277 20.48 12.45 0.54
N TRP A 278 20.31 11.22 1.02
CA TRP A 278 21.36 10.21 1.04
C TRP A 278 21.16 9.22 -0.10
N GLN A 279 22.26 8.69 -0.61
CA GLN A 279 22.26 7.61 -1.58
C GLN A 279 22.92 6.38 -0.98
N LYS A 280 22.24 5.23 -1.09
CA LYS A 280 22.79 3.93 -0.74
C LYS A 280 23.84 3.51 -1.78
N THR A 281 24.97 2.95 -1.35
CA THR A 281 26.01 2.46 -2.27
C THR A 281 25.45 1.51 -3.35
N ALA A 282 25.91 1.67 -4.58
CA ALA A 282 25.72 0.68 -5.64
C ALA A 282 26.75 -0.46 -5.54
N ASP A 283 27.92 -0.20 -4.96
CA ASP A 283 29.00 -1.16 -4.80
C ASP A 283 28.86 -1.95 -3.49
N ALA A 284 28.60 -3.26 -3.63
CA ALA A 284 28.52 -4.18 -2.51
C ALA A 284 29.85 -4.34 -1.76
N HIS A 285 31.01 -4.09 -2.40
CA HIS A 285 32.32 -4.19 -1.75
C HIS A 285 32.51 -3.12 -0.66
N CYS A 286 31.74 -2.03 -0.69
CA CYS A 286 31.77 -1.04 0.37
C CYS A 286 31.57 -1.68 1.75
N TYR A 287 30.62 -2.62 1.89
CA TYR A 287 30.34 -3.23 3.20
C TYR A 287 31.47 -4.10 3.72
N SER A 288 32.25 -4.72 2.83
CA SER A 288 33.40 -5.57 3.16
C SER A 288 34.65 -4.77 3.48
N SER A 289 34.81 -3.57 2.88
CA SER A 289 35.97 -2.70 3.03
C SER A 289 35.87 -1.69 4.19
N ARG A 290 34.76 -1.70 4.94
CA ARG A 290 34.56 -0.83 6.12
C ARG A 290 35.67 -1.03 7.14
N LYS A 291 36.32 0.07 7.54
CA LYS A 291 37.39 0.11 8.56
C LYS A 291 36.92 -0.40 9.92
N GLN A 292 35.65 -0.16 10.25
CA GLN A 292 35.03 -0.55 11.50
C GLN A 292 33.72 -1.30 11.20
N LYS A 293 33.62 -2.56 11.63
CA LYS A 293 32.44 -3.42 11.41
C LYS A 293 31.40 -3.24 12.53
N ASP A 294 31.09 -1.99 12.87
CA ASP A 294 30.17 -1.64 13.96
C ASP A 294 28.76 -2.20 13.70
N VAL A 295 28.30 -2.17 12.44
CA VAL A 295 27.03 -2.79 12.02
C VAL A 295 27.32 -4.07 11.23
N PRO A 296 26.98 -5.26 11.76
CA PRO A 296 27.28 -6.53 11.13
C PRO A 296 26.44 -6.75 9.86
N LEU A 297 26.91 -7.64 8.98
CA LEU A 297 26.09 -8.20 7.90
C LEU A 297 25.22 -9.32 8.46
N CYS A 298 23.96 -9.40 8.02
CA CYS A 298 23.10 -10.51 8.40
C CYS A 298 23.62 -11.82 7.78
N LYS A 299 23.49 -12.92 8.52
CA LYS A 299 23.67 -14.27 7.96
C LYS A 299 22.56 -14.52 6.94
N GLU A 300 22.83 -15.35 5.94
CA GLU A 300 21.82 -15.73 4.94
C GLU A 300 20.54 -16.17 5.64
N GLY A 301 19.46 -15.44 5.39
CA GLY A 301 18.16 -15.60 6.04
C GLY A 301 17.04 -15.42 5.03
N HIS A 302 15.88 -15.97 5.35
CA HIS A 302 14.71 -15.94 4.47
C HIS A 302 14.21 -14.50 4.25
N ASP A 303 14.20 -14.07 2.99
CA ASP A 303 13.83 -12.73 2.52
C ASP A 303 12.29 -12.52 2.47
N ALA A 304 11.58 -13.09 3.45
CA ALA A 304 10.13 -13.02 3.60
C ALA A 304 9.78 -12.51 5.01
N PRO A 305 9.95 -11.20 5.28
CA PRO A 305 9.63 -10.65 6.59
C PRO A 305 8.13 -10.50 6.74
N TYR A 306 7.48 -11.44 7.42
CA TYR A 306 6.14 -11.27 7.97
C TYR A 306 6.24 -11.40 9.49
N TYR A 307 5.94 -10.32 10.22
CA TYR A 307 6.13 -10.19 11.67
C TYR A 307 7.55 -10.51 12.19
N GLN A 308 8.59 -10.26 11.39
CA GLN A 308 9.96 -10.36 11.89
C GLN A 308 10.32 -9.13 12.72
N ALA A 309 11.06 -9.33 13.81
CA ALA A 309 11.63 -8.24 14.60
C ALA A 309 12.62 -7.44 13.74
N LEU A 310 12.79 -6.15 14.06
CA LEU A 310 13.86 -5.36 13.46
C LEU A 310 15.21 -6.03 13.71
N MET A 311 16.02 -6.13 12.66
CA MET A 311 17.31 -6.81 12.70
C MET A 311 18.47 -5.81 12.79
N PRO A 312 19.38 -5.93 13.76
CA PRO A 312 20.54 -5.04 13.92
C PRO A 312 21.68 -5.40 12.96
N CYS A 313 21.37 -5.70 11.71
CA CYS A 313 22.34 -6.09 10.70
C CYS A 313 21.91 -5.69 9.29
N ILE A 314 22.88 -5.43 8.43
CA ILE A 314 22.65 -5.07 7.02
C ILE A 314 22.33 -6.32 6.22
N SER A 315 21.24 -6.28 5.46
CA SER A 315 20.72 -7.39 4.66
C SER A 315 20.80 -7.07 3.15
N GLY A 316 20.64 -8.10 2.32
CA GLY A 316 20.50 -7.91 0.88
C GLY A 316 21.79 -8.00 0.06
N THR A 317 22.96 -7.84 0.69
CA THR A 317 24.25 -7.75 -0.02
C THR A 317 24.68 -9.02 -0.75
N SER A 318 24.21 -10.20 -0.32
CA SER A 318 24.47 -11.49 -0.96
C SER A 318 23.30 -11.97 -1.84
N ILE A 319 22.21 -11.21 -1.93
CA ILE A 319 21.04 -11.60 -2.73
C ILE A 319 21.35 -11.34 -4.20
N LYS A 320 21.02 -12.31 -5.07
CA LYS A 320 21.19 -12.20 -6.54
C LYS A 320 20.53 -10.96 -7.15
N ARG A 321 19.51 -10.41 -6.47
CA ARG A 321 18.76 -9.18 -6.81
C ARG A 321 19.48 -7.88 -6.47
N TRP A 322 20.73 -7.91 -5.99
CA TRP A 322 21.55 -6.72 -5.80
C TRP A 322 21.92 -6.10 -7.16
N ILE A 323 20.98 -5.37 -7.75
CA ILE A 323 21.14 -4.71 -9.05
C ILE A 323 20.95 -3.21 -8.82
N PRO A 324 21.94 -2.35 -9.14
CA PRO A 324 21.80 -0.91 -9.01
C PRO A 324 20.64 -0.36 -9.83
N ILE A 325 19.91 0.62 -9.29
CA ILE A 325 18.75 1.21 -9.96
C ILE A 325 19.10 1.87 -11.31
N GLN A 326 20.37 2.27 -11.52
CA GLN A 326 20.87 2.85 -12.76
C GLN A 326 21.07 1.81 -13.88
N ASN A 327 21.25 0.54 -13.52
CA ASN A 327 21.49 -0.54 -14.49
C ASN A 327 20.18 -1.20 -14.96
N ARG A 328 19.04 -0.72 -14.48
CA ARG A 328 17.73 -1.28 -14.82
C ARG A 328 17.37 -0.96 -16.26
N SER A 329 16.81 -1.95 -16.96
CA SER A 329 16.26 -1.73 -18.29
C SER A 329 15.10 -0.73 -18.22
N SER A 330 15.05 0.22 -19.16
CA SER A 330 13.91 1.15 -19.32
C SER A 330 12.70 0.49 -19.97
N SER A 331 12.79 -0.80 -20.32
CA SER A 331 11.70 -1.60 -20.88
C SER A 331 10.60 -1.83 -19.83
N SER A 332 9.34 -1.71 -20.26
CA SER A 332 8.17 -2.12 -19.46
C SER A 332 8.08 -3.63 -19.23
N HIS A 333 8.83 -4.41 -20.01
CA HIS A 333 8.88 -5.87 -19.93
C HIS A 333 10.23 -6.34 -19.39
N LEU A 334 10.17 -7.23 -18.41
CA LEU A 334 11.34 -7.91 -17.84
C LEU A 334 11.95 -8.85 -18.89
N SER A 335 13.27 -8.81 -18.99
CA SER A 335 14.07 -9.74 -19.78
C SER A 335 14.11 -11.13 -19.14
N SER A 336 14.44 -12.16 -19.92
CA SER A 336 14.61 -13.52 -19.41
C SER A 336 15.67 -13.59 -18.29
N ALA A 337 16.75 -12.82 -18.42
CA ALA A 337 17.79 -12.73 -17.41
C ALA A 337 17.25 -12.16 -16.09
N GLU A 338 16.41 -11.12 -16.14
CA GLU A 338 15.77 -10.55 -14.94
C GLU A 338 14.83 -11.56 -14.28
N LEU A 339 14.03 -12.31 -15.05
CA LEU A 339 13.13 -13.35 -14.52
C LEU A 339 13.90 -14.49 -13.83
N GLU A 340 15.04 -14.90 -14.38
CA GLU A 340 15.91 -15.93 -13.80
C GLU A 340 16.46 -15.53 -12.42
N VAL A 341 16.73 -14.23 -12.19
CA VAL A 341 17.14 -13.75 -10.85
C VAL A 341 16.06 -14.02 -9.80
N HIS A 342 14.78 -14.01 -10.21
CA HIS A 342 13.64 -14.36 -9.37
C HIS A 342 13.27 -15.86 -9.40
N GLY A 343 14.02 -16.68 -10.15
CA GLY A 343 13.78 -18.11 -10.32
C GLY A 343 12.49 -18.42 -11.08
N VAL A 344 12.06 -17.53 -11.97
CA VAL A 344 10.83 -17.69 -12.77
C VAL A 344 11.19 -18.02 -14.21
N SER A 345 10.53 -19.04 -14.78
CA SER A 345 10.65 -19.36 -16.20
C SER A 345 10.00 -18.25 -17.05
N PRO A 346 10.66 -17.78 -18.12
CA PRO A 346 10.06 -16.84 -19.05
C PRO A 346 8.74 -17.36 -19.65
N GLU A 347 8.69 -18.63 -20.03
CA GLU A 347 7.51 -19.28 -20.60
C GLU A 347 6.32 -19.20 -19.65
N ASP A 348 6.50 -19.65 -18.40
CA ASP A 348 5.48 -19.60 -17.35
C ASP A 348 4.97 -18.15 -17.12
N PHE A 349 5.88 -17.18 -17.15
CA PHE A 349 5.55 -15.77 -16.93
C PHE A 349 4.73 -15.17 -18.09
N PHE A 350 5.10 -15.47 -19.34
CA PHE A 350 4.37 -14.96 -20.50
C PHE A 350 3.00 -15.63 -20.66
N GLU A 351 2.89 -16.92 -20.34
CA GLU A 351 1.60 -17.60 -20.29
C GLU A 351 0.66 -16.98 -19.24
N ASP A 352 1.15 -16.73 -18.02
CA ASP A 352 0.40 -16.04 -16.97
C ASP A 352 -0.12 -14.67 -17.46
N LEU A 353 0.73 -13.87 -18.12
CA LEU A 353 0.34 -12.56 -18.65
C LEU A 353 -0.81 -12.65 -19.67
N GLN A 354 -0.76 -13.62 -20.59
CA GLN A 354 -1.82 -13.80 -21.59
C GLN A 354 -3.13 -14.27 -20.95
N VAL A 355 -3.05 -15.18 -19.99
CA VAL A 355 -4.22 -15.66 -19.22
C VAL A 355 -4.90 -14.48 -18.52
N TRP A 356 -4.15 -13.62 -17.84
CA TRP A 356 -4.71 -12.47 -17.12
C TRP A 356 -5.31 -11.42 -18.03
N LYS A 357 -4.73 -11.21 -19.21
CA LYS A 357 -5.29 -10.32 -20.23
C LYS A 357 -6.68 -10.78 -20.68
N LEU A 358 -6.84 -12.08 -20.94
CA LEU A 358 -8.14 -12.65 -21.31
C LEU A 358 -9.11 -12.64 -20.11
N ALA A 359 -8.63 -13.01 -18.92
CA ALA A 359 -9.42 -13.04 -17.70
C ALA A 359 -9.99 -11.66 -17.37
N LEU A 360 -9.17 -10.59 -17.43
CA LEU A 360 -9.65 -9.24 -17.15
C LEU A 360 -10.73 -8.80 -18.14
N LYS A 361 -10.62 -9.13 -19.44
CA LYS A 361 -11.67 -8.81 -20.42
C LYS A 361 -12.99 -9.49 -20.07
N ASN A 362 -12.94 -10.76 -19.68
CA ASN A 362 -14.11 -11.52 -19.25
C ASN A 362 -14.69 -10.98 -17.94
N TYR A 363 -13.85 -10.63 -16.97
CA TYR A 363 -14.32 -10.08 -15.69
C TYR A 363 -14.93 -8.70 -15.89
N TRP A 364 -14.31 -7.86 -16.71
CA TRP A 364 -14.76 -6.50 -16.95
C TRP A 364 -16.13 -6.45 -17.61
N SER A 365 -16.45 -7.35 -18.55
CA SER A 365 -17.78 -7.40 -19.16
C SER A 365 -18.89 -7.78 -18.18
N LEU A 366 -18.53 -8.38 -17.04
CA LEU A 366 -19.46 -8.84 -16.00
C LEU A 366 -19.73 -7.81 -14.90
N LEU A 367 -18.95 -6.71 -14.82
CA LEU A 367 -19.12 -5.67 -13.79
C LEU A 367 -20.29 -4.73 -14.12
N THR A 368 -21.46 -5.29 -14.36
CA THR A 368 -22.69 -4.56 -14.69
C THR A 368 -23.82 -5.00 -13.77
N PRO A 369 -24.67 -4.10 -13.24
CA PRO A 369 -25.82 -4.49 -12.42
C PRO A 369 -26.78 -5.46 -13.13
N LEU A 370 -26.74 -5.49 -14.47
CA LEU A 370 -27.52 -6.43 -15.29
C LEU A 370 -27.21 -7.90 -14.99
N ILE A 371 -26.02 -8.21 -14.47
CA ILE A 371 -25.67 -9.59 -14.08
C ILE A 371 -26.58 -10.15 -12.98
N PHE A 372 -27.18 -9.28 -12.17
CA PHE A 372 -28.09 -9.66 -11.10
C PHE A 372 -29.56 -9.57 -11.52
N SER A 373 -29.86 -9.03 -12.71
CA SER A 373 -31.21 -8.91 -13.23
C SER A 373 -31.75 -10.25 -13.73
N ASP A 374 -32.97 -10.60 -13.32
CA ASP A 374 -33.71 -11.77 -13.84
C ASP A 374 -34.53 -11.43 -15.10
N HIS A 375 -34.44 -10.19 -15.59
CA HIS A 375 -35.15 -9.79 -16.81
C HIS A 375 -34.47 -10.37 -18.05
N PRO A 376 -35.19 -11.10 -18.91
CA PRO A 376 -34.63 -11.65 -20.14
C PRO A 376 -34.18 -10.52 -21.07
N LYS A 377 -32.96 -10.64 -21.60
CA LYS A 377 -32.41 -9.71 -22.58
C LYS A 377 -33.26 -9.73 -23.85
N ARG A 378 -33.43 -8.56 -24.47
CA ARG A 378 -34.00 -8.52 -25.82
C ARG A 378 -32.97 -9.09 -26.80
N PRO A 379 -33.38 -9.92 -27.77
CA PRO A 379 -32.46 -10.43 -28.79
C PRO A 379 -31.77 -9.26 -29.52
N GLY A 380 -30.44 -9.22 -29.50
CA GLY A 380 -29.63 -8.21 -30.18
C GLY A 380 -29.05 -7.08 -29.31
N ASP A 381 -29.45 -6.99 -28.03
CA ASP A 381 -28.87 -6.01 -27.10
C ASP A 381 -27.59 -6.59 -26.46
N GLU A 382 -26.43 -5.99 -26.73
CA GLU A 382 -25.20 -6.24 -25.97
C GLU A 382 -25.25 -5.48 -24.63
N ASP A 383 -24.67 -6.07 -23.57
CA ASP A 383 -24.58 -5.37 -22.29
C ASP A 383 -23.65 -4.15 -22.44
N PRO A 384 -24.04 -2.98 -21.91
CA PRO A 384 -23.14 -1.84 -21.89
C PRO A 384 -21.89 -2.20 -21.10
N LEU A 385 -20.72 -1.96 -21.70
CA LEU A 385 -19.46 -2.18 -21.02
C LEU A 385 -19.30 -1.20 -19.86
N PRO A 386 -18.77 -1.66 -18.71
CA PRO A 386 -18.56 -0.78 -17.58
C PRO A 386 -17.57 0.35 -17.90
N PRO A 387 -17.81 1.58 -17.40
CA PRO A 387 -16.92 2.72 -17.64
C PRO A 387 -15.48 2.44 -17.21
N PHE A 388 -14.49 2.93 -17.96
CA PHE A 388 -13.06 2.64 -17.73
C PHE A 388 -12.52 3.07 -16.34
N ASN A 389 -13.24 3.95 -15.64
CA ASN A 389 -12.94 4.47 -14.30
C ASN A 389 -13.99 4.05 -13.25
N MET A 390 -14.74 2.98 -13.51
CA MET A 390 -15.71 2.40 -12.58
C MET A 390 -15.05 1.93 -11.28
N VAL A 391 -13.89 1.28 -11.38
CA VAL A 391 -13.08 0.83 -10.25
C VAL A 391 -11.76 1.58 -10.24
N ARG A 392 -11.28 1.95 -9.04
CA ARG A 392 -10.02 2.66 -8.85
C ARG A 392 -9.08 1.89 -7.92
N ASN A 393 -9.54 1.56 -6.73
CA ASN A 393 -8.78 0.83 -5.72
C ASN A 393 -9.09 -0.66 -5.86
N VAL A 394 -8.18 -1.43 -6.45
CA VAL A 394 -8.34 -2.88 -6.62
C VAL A 394 -7.39 -3.60 -5.65
N MET A 395 -7.82 -4.75 -5.14
CA MET A 395 -6.93 -5.66 -4.41
C MET A 395 -6.98 -7.02 -5.07
N ASP A 396 -5.81 -7.53 -5.43
CA ASP A 396 -5.64 -8.92 -5.83
C ASP A 396 -5.13 -9.70 -4.62
N MET A 397 -6.00 -10.51 -4.04
CA MET A 397 -5.76 -11.19 -2.77
C MET A 397 -4.81 -12.40 -2.93
N ASN A 398 -4.50 -12.82 -4.15
CA ASN A 398 -3.54 -13.88 -4.45
C ASN A 398 -2.81 -13.61 -5.77
N ALA A 399 -1.94 -12.61 -5.76
CA ALA A 399 -1.48 -11.93 -6.97
C ALA A 399 -0.48 -12.69 -7.85
N HIS A 400 0.05 -13.85 -7.42
CA HIS A 400 1.07 -14.61 -8.16
C HIS A 400 2.18 -13.70 -8.73
N TYR A 401 2.31 -13.49 -10.04
CA TYR A 401 3.31 -12.59 -10.64
C TYR A 401 2.85 -11.13 -10.85
N GLY A 402 1.68 -10.74 -10.34
CA GLY A 402 1.05 -9.45 -10.55
C GLY A 402 0.38 -9.33 -11.93
N GLY A 403 -0.03 -10.45 -12.52
CA GLY A 403 -0.57 -10.50 -13.88
C GLY A 403 -1.89 -9.74 -14.04
N LEU A 404 -2.78 -9.76 -13.04
CA LEU A 404 -3.99 -8.95 -13.07
C LEU A 404 -3.68 -7.45 -13.14
N ASN A 405 -2.71 -6.98 -12.36
CA ASN A 405 -2.28 -5.57 -12.39
C ASN A 405 -1.71 -5.19 -13.77
N ALA A 406 -0.88 -6.06 -14.34
CA ALA A 406 -0.38 -5.87 -15.70
C ALA A 406 -1.51 -5.78 -16.73
N ALA A 407 -2.53 -6.62 -16.62
CA ALA A 407 -3.70 -6.57 -17.49
C ALA A 407 -4.47 -5.25 -17.34
N PHE A 408 -4.66 -4.74 -16.11
CA PHE A 408 -5.29 -3.43 -15.88
C PHE A 408 -4.51 -2.28 -16.55
N LEU A 409 -3.18 -2.32 -16.46
CA LEU A 409 -2.29 -1.34 -17.08
C LEU A 409 -2.35 -1.41 -18.62
N GLU A 410 -2.24 -2.61 -19.20
CA GLU A 410 -2.29 -2.82 -20.66
C GLU A 410 -3.62 -2.40 -21.27
N GLU A 411 -4.74 -2.71 -20.59
CA GLU A 411 -6.09 -2.36 -21.01
C GLU A 411 -6.48 -0.91 -20.63
N LYS A 412 -5.50 -0.10 -20.17
CA LYS A 412 -5.61 1.34 -19.87
C LYS A 412 -6.76 1.68 -18.91
N LYS A 413 -7.03 0.80 -17.95
CA LYS A 413 -8.02 1.05 -16.91
C LYS A 413 -7.42 2.00 -15.87
N SER A 414 -8.23 2.91 -15.34
CA SER A 414 -7.76 3.92 -14.38
C SER A 414 -7.67 3.37 -12.94
N ALA A 415 -7.12 2.18 -12.78
CA ALA A 415 -7.06 1.46 -11.50
C ALA A 415 -5.60 1.25 -11.04
N TRP A 416 -5.42 1.11 -9.73
CA TRP A 416 -4.20 0.54 -9.15
C TRP A 416 -4.58 -0.72 -8.37
N VAL A 417 -3.66 -1.68 -8.31
CA VAL A 417 -3.89 -2.98 -7.66
C VAL A 417 -2.95 -3.13 -6.48
N MET A 418 -3.48 -3.33 -5.27
CA MET A 418 -2.71 -3.88 -4.15
C MET A 418 -2.52 -5.37 -4.40
N ASN A 419 -1.30 -5.79 -4.75
CA ASN A 419 -0.97 -7.17 -5.06
C ASN A 419 -0.56 -7.92 -3.79
N VAL A 420 -1.44 -8.77 -3.27
CA VAL A 420 -1.20 -9.51 -2.04
C VAL A 420 -0.65 -10.89 -2.36
N VAL A 421 0.46 -11.25 -1.74
CA VAL A 421 1.06 -12.59 -1.81
C VAL A 421 0.83 -13.27 -0.45
N PRO A 422 0.04 -14.36 -0.40
CA PRO A 422 -0.16 -15.10 0.84
C PRO A 422 1.17 -15.63 1.40
N ILE A 423 1.41 -15.48 2.71
CA ILE A 423 2.70 -15.83 3.33
C ILE A 423 3.08 -17.33 3.25
N ARG A 424 2.10 -18.20 2.99
CA ARG A 424 2.27 -19.65 2.84
C ARG A 424 2.37 -20.09 1.38
N ALA A 425 2.17 -19.17 0.44
CA ALA A 425 2.41 -19.39 -0.98
C ALA A 425 3.88 -19.12 -1.33
N ARG A 426 4.26 -19.44 -2.58
CA ARG A 426 5.59 -19.06 -3.11
C ARG A 426 5.72 -17.53 -3.06
N ASN A 427 6.79 -17.04 -2.44
CA ASN A 427 7.04 -15.60 -2.35
C ASN A 427 7.45 -15.01 -3.71
N THR A 428 6.46 -14.50 -4.42
CA THR A 428 6.61 -13.80 -5.71
C THR A 428 6.65 -12.29 -5.57
N LEU A 429 6.51 -11.76 -4.35
CA LEU A 429 6.47 -10.31 -4.11
C LEU A 429 7.71 -9.55 -4.61
N PRO A 430 8.96 -10.07 -4.50
CA PRO A 430 10.11 -9.41 -5.10
C PRO A 430 9.95 -9.15 -6.60
N LEU A 431 9.35 -10.09 -7.34
CA LEU A 431 9.11 -9.94 -8.78
C LEU A 431 8.02 -8.90 -9.05
N ILE A 432 6.94 -8.88 -8.26
CA ILE A 432 5.86 -7.88 -8.37
C ILE A 432 6.42 -6.46 -8.19
N LEU A 433 7.25 -6.26 -7.16
CA LEU A 433 7.90 -4.97 -6.88
C LEU A 433 8.92 -4.61 -7.98
N GLU A 434 9.62 -5.60 -8.53
CA GLU A 434 10.52 -5.41 -9.70
C GLU A 434 9.76 -5.06 -10.98
N ARG A 435 8.45 -5.26 -11.04
CA ARG A 435 7.61 -4.74 -12.14
C ARG A 435 7.12 -3.31 -11.90
N GLY A 436 7.44 -2.72 -10.73
CA GLY A 436 6.93 -1.42 -10.32
C GLY A 436 5.49 -1.45 -9.82
N PHE A 437 4.99 -2.62 -9.40
CA PHE A 437 3.64 -2.77 -8.88
C PHE A 437 3.61 -2.77 -7.34
N PRO A 438 2.66 -2.06 -6.70
CA PRO A 438 2.55 -2.11 -5.25
C PRO A 438 2.05 -3.48 -4.80
N GLY A 439 2.67 -4.06 -3.77
CA GLY A 439 2.27 -5.35 -3.24
C GLY A 439 2.79 -5.60 -1.83
N VAL A 440 2.28 -6.64 -1.19
CA VAL A 440 2.61 -6.96 0.20
C VAL A 440 2.43 -8.45 0.53
N LEU A 441 3.21 -8.94 1.49
CA LEU A 441 3.01 -10.25 2.11
C LEU A 441 1.92 -10.15 3.18
N HIS A 442 0.94 -11.05 3.15
CA HIS A 442 -0.15 -11.06 4.13
C HIS A 442 -0.61 -12.46 4.51
N ASP A 443 -1.00 -12.64 5.77
CA ASP A 443 -1.73 -13.82 6.23
C ASP A 443 -3.23 -13.55 6.25
N TRP A 444 -3.97 -14.18 5.35
CA TRP A 444 -5.42 -14.05 5.26
C TRP A 444 -6.19 -14.69 6.44
N CYS A 445 -5.50 -15.36 7.36
CA CYS A 445 -6.03 -15.70 8.67
C CYS A 445 -6.20 -14.46 9.58
N GLU A 446 -5.64 -13.33 9.18
CA GLU A 446 -5.69 -12.07 9.91
C GLU A 446 -6.31 -10.92 9.09
N PRO A 447 -6.92 -9.93 9.76
CA PRO A 447 -7.39 -8.71 9.13
C PRO A 447 -6.30 -7.98 8.34
N PHE A 448 -6.58 -7.53 7.12
CA PHE A 448 -5.64 -6.77 6.30
C PHE A 448 -5.39 -5.38 6.93
N PRO A 449 -4.14 -4.88 6.95
CA PRO A 449 -3.78 -3.58 7.56
C PRO A 449 -4.24 -2.39 6.70
N THR A 450 -5.55 -2.17 6.65
CA THR A 450 -6.20 -1.06 5.96
C THR A 450 -7.44 -0.58 6.71
N TYR A 451 -7.98 0.58 6.33
CA TYR A 451 -9.24 1.09 6.86
C TYR A 451 -10.45 0.37 6.23
N PRO A 452 -11.62 0.37 6.89
CA PRO A 452 -12.84 -0.14 6.24
C PRO A 452 -13.24 0.67 5.01
N ARG A 453 -13.85 0.01 4.01
CA ARG A 453 -14.40 0.61 2.78
C ARG A 453 -13.35 1.37 1.95
N THR A 454 -12.24 0.72 1.66
CA THR A 454 -11.12 1.29 0.91
C THR A 454 -11.02 0.79 -0.52
N TYR A 455 -11.49 -0.43 -0.82
CA TYR A 455 -11.37 -1.03 -2.15
C TYR A 455 -12.70 -1.04 -2.89
N ASP A 456 -12.65 -0.75 -4.19
CA ASP A 456 -13.79 -0.80 -5.11
C ASP A 456 -13.96 -2.21 -5.69
N MET A 457 -12.87 -2.98 -5.78
CA MET A 457 -12.88 -4.35 -6.28
C MET A 457 -11.91 -5.23 -5.50
N LEU A 458 -12.40 -6.41 -5.09
CA LEU A 458 -11.57 -7.49 -4.58
C LEU A 458 -11.53 -8.63 -5.61
N HIS A 459 -10.35 -9.14 -5.87
CA HIS A 459 -10.14 -10.27 -6.74
C HIS A 459 -9.37 -11.36 -6.01
N ALA A 460 -9.69 -12.62 -6.27
CA ALA A 460 -8.84 -13.74 -5.86
C ALA A 460 -8.98 -14.93 -6.82
N ASN A 461 -7.85 -15.54 -7.19
CA ASN A 461 -7.81 -16.78 -7.96
C ASN A 461 -7.15 -17.90 -7.14
N GLY A 462 -7.87 -18.99 -6.90
CA GLY A 462 -7.40 -20.15 -6.14
C GLY A 462 -7.23 -19.93 -4.63
N LEU A 463 -7.57 -18.76 -4.10
CA LEU A 463 -7.35 -18.42 -2.69
C LEU A 463 -8.23 -19.24 -1.73
N LEU A 464 -9.47 -19.54 -2.11
CA LEU A 464 -10.41 -20.24 -1.23
C LEU A 464 -9.96 -21.69 -1.02
N SER A 465 -9.52 -22.34 -2.11
CA SER A 465 -8.92 -23.67 -2.03
C SER A 465 -7.66 -23.67 -1.15
N HIS A 466 -6.81 -22.66 -1.29
CA HIS A 466 -5.59 -22.51 -0.49
C HIS A 466 -5.90 -22.35 1.02
N LEU A 467 -6.89 -21.54 1.38
CA LEU A 467 -7.25 -21.31 2.79
C LEU A 467 -8.00 -22.49 3.43
N THR A 468 -8.70 -23.29 2.63
CA THR A 468 -9.39 -24.48 3.13
C THR A 468 -8.41 -25.51 3.71
N SER A 469 -7.21 -25.66 3.13
CA SER A 469 -6.15 -26.51 3.70
C SER A 469 -5.54 -25.97 4.99
N GLU A 470 -5.74 -24.69 5.30
CA GLU A 470 -5.00 -23.96 6.33
C GLU A 470 -5.76 -23.79 7.65
N LYS A 471 -6.97 -24.37 7.77
CA LYS A 471 -7.88 -24.20 8.92
C LYS A 471 -8.24 -22.74 9.22
N CYS A 472 -8.06 -21.83 8.26
CA CYS A 472 -8.59 -20.48 8.33
C CYS A 472 -10.12 -20.51 8.19
N GLY A 473 -10.84 -19.73 9.00
CA GLY A 473 -12.28 -19.58 8.83
C GLY A 473 -12.60 -18.82 7.55
N LEU A 474 -13.18 -19.47 6.53
CA LEU A 474 -13.66 -18.78 5.32
C LEU A 474 -14.65 -17.66 5.67
N MET A 475 -15.43 -17.82 6.72
CA MET A 475 -16.31 -16.75 7.20
C MET A 475 -15.53 -15.54 7.74
N ASP A 476 -14.37 -15.74 8.39
CA ASP A 476 -13.52 -14.62 8.83
C ASP A 476 -12.97 -13.86 7.61
N LEU A 477 -12.60 -14.57 6.54
CA LEU A 477 -12.21 -13.95 5.26
C LEU A 477 -13.35 -13.10 4.68
N PHE A 478 -14.58 -13.62 4.62
CA PHE A 478 -15.73 -12.87 4.09
C PHE A 478 -16.09 -11.64 4.93
N VAL A 479 -15.96 -11.72 6.25
CA VAL A 479 -16.14 -10.56 7.14
C VAL A 479 -15.04 -9.51 6.88
N GLU A 480 -13.81 -9.94 6.67
CA GLU A 480 -12.70 -9.05 6.35
C GLU A 480 -12.86 -8.41 4.96
N MET A 481 -13.25 -9.18 3.95
CA MET A 481 -13.58 -8.68 2.63
C MET A 481 -14.73 -7.66 2.71
N ASP A 482 -15.78 -7.92 3.49
CA ASP A 482 -16.86 -6.95 3.73
C ASP A 482 -16.35 -5.69 4.43
N ARG A 483 -15.44 -5.81 5.39
CA ARG A 483 -14.86 -4.65 6.06
C ARG A 483 -14.15 -3.73 5.07
N ILE A 484 -13.30 -4.27 4.20
CA ILE A 484 -12.43 -3.48 3.31
C ILE A 484 -13.10 -3.05 2.00
N LEU A 485 -14.15 -3.76 1.56
CA LEU A 485 -14.89 -3.44 0.35
C LEU A 485 -15.86 -2.27 0.56
N ARG A 486 -15.84 -1.32 -0.38
CA ARG A 486 -16.78 -0.19 -0.42
C ARG A 486 -18.21 -0.66 -0.71
N PRO A 487 -19.24 0.06 -0.23
CA PRO A 487 -20.59 -0.11 -0.75
C PRO A 487 -20.59 0.01 -2.29
N GLU A 488 -21.39 -0.83 -2.94
CA GLU A 488 -21.43 -1.03 -4.40
C GLU A 488 -20.17 -1.63 -5.03
N GLY A 489 -19.17 -1.97 -4.21
CA GLY A 489 -17.94 -2.61 -4.65
C GLY A 489 -18.14 -4.04 -5.13
N TRP A 490 -17.22 -4.48 -5.98
CA TRP A 490 -17.25 -5.75 -6.69
C TRP A 490 -16.32 -6.78 -6.07
N VAL A 491 -16.72 -8.05 -6.17
CA VAL A 491 -15.85 -9.18 -5.83
C VAL A 491 -15.86 -10.17 -6.98
N VAL A 492 -14.67 -10.61 -7.39
CA VAL A 492 -14.50 -11.62 -8.43
C VAL A 492 -13.60 -12.73 -7.87
N LEU A 493 -14.18 -13.91 -7.61
CA LEU A 493 -13.45 -15.08 -7.11
C LEU A 493 -13.44 -16.17 -8.17
N SER A 494 -12.27 -16.64 -8.55
CA SER A 494 -12.09 -17.78 -9.46
C SER A 494 -11.51 -18.95 -8.68
N ASP A 495 -12.22 -20.06 -8.57
CA ASP A 495 -11.75 -21.22 -7.80
C ASP A 495 -12.48 -22.51 -8.26
N LYS A 496 -12.16 -23.65 -7.64
CA LYS A 496 -12.85 -24.93 -7.85
C LYS A 496 -14.31 -24.82 -7.43
N LEU A 497 -15.20 -25.53 -8.14
CA LEU A 497 -16.65 -25.54 -7.92
C LEU A 497 -17.03 -25.68 -6.43
N GLY A 498 -16.45 -26.65 -5.72
CA GLY A 498 -16.74 -26.85 -4.30
C GLY A 498 -16.41 -25.64 -3.41
N ALA A 499 -15.30 -24.96 -3.68
CA ALA A 499 -14.92 -23.75 -2.94
C ALA A 499 -15.84 -22.57 -3.29
N ILE A 500 -16.24 -22.45 -4.56
CA ILE A 500 -17.16 -21.41 -5.04
C ILE A 500 -18.57 -21.57 -4.44
N GLU A 501 -19.08 -22.79 -4.31
CA GLU A 501 -20.38 -23.03 -3.67
C GLU A 501 -20.38 -22.65 -2.18
N LEU A 502 -19.29 -22.95 -1.46
CA LEU A 502 -19.11 -22.50 -0.08
C LEU A 502 -19.03 -20.97 0.00
N ALA A 503 -18.27 -20.34 -0.89
CA ALA A 503 -18.16 -18.90 -0.99
C ALA A 503 -19.51 -18.23 -1.29
N ARG A 504 -20.34 -18.80 -2.17
CA ARG A 504 -21.70 -18.32 -2.45
C ARG A 504 -22.59 -18.34 -1.20
N ALA A 505 -22.50 -19.40 -0.39
CA ALA A 505 -23.23 -19.48 0.88
C ALA A 505 -22.76 -18.42 1.88
N HIS A 506 -21.47 -18.11 1.94
CA HIS A 506 -20.93 -17.05 2.79
C HIS A 506 -21.27 -15.64 2.28
N ALA A 507 -21.21 -15.40 0.97
CA ALA A 507 -21.65 -14.15 0.33
C ALA A 507 -23.10 -13.81 0.71
N THR A 508 -23.99 -14.81 0.68
CA THR A 508 -25.38 -14.68 1.11
C THR A 508 -25.48 -14.30 2.59
N GLN A 509 -24.66 -14.91 3.46
CA GLN A 509 -24.64 -14.59 4.89
C GLN A 509 -24.22 -13.13 5.15
N VAL A 510 -23.20 -12.64 4.43
CA VAL A 510 -22.78 -11.23 4.51
C VAL A 510 -23.66 -10.27 3.72
N ARG A 511 -24.75 -10.77 3.10
CA ARG A 511 -25.78 -10.02 2.36
C ARG A 511 -25.26 -9.34 1.10
N TRP A 512 -24.40 -10.04 0.37
CA TRP A 512 -24.00 -9.63 -0.98
C TRP A 512 -24.89 -10.28 -2.02
N ASP A 513 -25.08 -9.58 -3.14
CA ASP A 513 -25.63 -10.17 -4.34
C ASP A 513 -24.54 -11.01 -5.01
N ALA A 514 -24.86 -12.23 -5.44
CA ALA A 514 -23.87 -13.20 -5.89
C ALA A 514 -24.37 -14.04 -7.08
N ARG A 515 -23.53 -14.20 -8.10
CA ARG A 515 -23.79 -15.01 -9.30
C ARG A 515 -22.60 -15.91 -9.60
N VAL A 516 -22.88 -17.19 -9.82
CA VAL A 516 -21.89 -18.16 -10.27
C VAL A 516 -21.94 -18.25 -11.78
N ILE A 517 -20.78 -18.19 -12.42
CA ILE A 517 -20.62 -18.25 -13.87
C ILE A 517 -19.74 -19.44 -14.22
N ASP A 518 -20.19 -20.19 -15.22
CA ASP A 518 -19.41 -21.29 -15.77
C ASP A 518 -18.41 -20.75 -16.79
N LEU A 519 -17.12 -21.03 -16.56
CA LEU A 519 -16.08 -20.75 -17.52
C LEU A 519 -16.11 -21.92 -18.51
N GLN A 520 -16.45 -21.66 -19.78
CA GLN A 520 -16.71 -22.66 -20.83
C GLN A 520 -15.49 -23.51 -21.26
N ASN A 521 -14.64 -23.91 -20.32
CA ASN A 521 -13.38 -24.65 -20.53
C ASN A 521 -13.49 -26.13 -20.14
N GLY A 522 -14.68 -26.64 -19.80
CA GLY A 522 -14.90 -28.05 -19.46
C GLY A 522 -14.26 -28.54 -18.15
N GLY A 523 -13.62 -27.65 -17.38
CA GLY A 523 -13.02 -27.94 -16.07
C GLY A 523 -13.92 -27.59 -14.89
N ASP A 524 -13.46 -27.93 -13.68
CA ASP A 524 -14.16 -27.64 -12.41
C ASP A 524 -13.99 -26.19 -11.93
N GLN A 525 -13.35 -25.32 -12.70
CA GLN A 525 -13.15 -23.92 -12.34
C GLN A 525 -14.45 -23.13 -12.55
N ARG A 526 -14.83 -22.33 -11.56
CA ARG A 526 -16.01 -21.47 -11.60
C ARG A 526 -15.64 -20.06 -11.16
N LEU A 527 -16.40 -19.10 -11.66
CA LEU A 527 -16.30 -17.70 -11.28
C LEU A 527 -17.48 -17.34 -10.38
N LEU A 528 -17.22 -16.73 -9.24
CA LEU A 528 -18.22 -16.08 -8.40
C LEU A 528 -18.06 -14.57 -8.52
N VAL A 529 -19.07 -13.91 -9.07
CA VAL A 529 -19.15 -12.46 -9.13
C VAL A 529 -20.15 -12.00 -8.08
N CYS A 530 -19.69 -11.15 -7.16
CA CYS A 530 -20.55 -10.56 -6.14
C CYS A 530 -20.51 -9.03 -6.20
N GLN A 531 -21.60 -8.42 -5.72
CA GLN A 531 -21.65 -6.99 -5.45
C GLN A 531 -22.15 -6.74 -4.03
N LYS A 532 -21.48 -5.83 -3.32
CA LYS A 532 -21.91 -5.41 -1.99
C LYS A 532 -22.99 -4.33 -2.11
N PRO A 533 -24.23 -4.56 -1.68
CA PRO A 533 -25.29 -3.57 -1.84
C PRO A 533 -25.07 -2.35 -0.94
N PHE A 534 -25.47 -1.17 -1.41
CA PHE A 534 -25.47 0.05 -0.61
C PHE A 534 -26.82 0.24 0.10
N VAL A 535 -26.92 -0.29 1.32
CA VAL A 535 -28.13 -0.15 2.12
C VAL A 535 -28.07 1.16 2.92
N LYS A 536 -28.62 2.25 2.37
CA LYS A 536 -28.94 3.46 3.15
C LYS A 536 -30.18 3.17 4.01
N LYS A 537 -30.05 3.28 5.34
CA LYS A 537 -31.19 3.21 6.27
C LYS A 537 -31.38 4.54 6.96
#